data_AF-A0A369LBZ5-F1
#
_entry.id   AF-A0A369LBZ5-F1
#
_cell.length_a   1.000
_cell.length_b   1.000
_cell.length_c   1.000
_cell.angle_alpha   90.00
_cell.angle_beta   90.00
_cell.angle_gamma   90.00
#
_symmetry.space_group_name_H-M   'P 1'
#
loop_
_entity.id
_entity.type
_entity.pdbx_description
1 polymer ?
#
loop_
_entity_poly.entity_id
_entity_poly.type
_entity_poly.pdbx_seq_one_letter_code
_entity_poly.pdbx_strand_id
1 'polypeptide(L)'
;MTQRNPMNERYQSEDRKGATRKSAASAKPVSKAASSVRIQSTKKTPQQKKAERKQQRAKDAERDRQFYNPPTAEYKRLRKIWWVCLILAIILTVVSFAGNNLGMPAPIMYVTLALAYVFIIAALYIDMGKCRKARQKYADEVLNHPTKEMRAAEKKAKAQQRAAEKQAAEQPAEPEPKKKGLFGFGKKKKDE
;
A
#
# COMPACT_ATOMS: atom_id res chain seq x y z
N MET A 1 -64.20 17.91 26.51
CA MET A 1 -62.93 17.67 25.80
C MET A 1 -63.12 18.05 24.35
N THR A 2 -62.37 19.01 23.82
CA THR A 2 -62.46 19.40 22.41
C THR A 2 -61.65 18.41 21.56
N GLN A 3 -62.33 17.72 20.64
CA GLN A 3 -61.68 16.83 19.67
C GLN A 3 -60.83 17.67 18.72
N ARG A 4 -59.53 17.37 18.62
CA ARG A 4 -58.62 18.11 17.75
C ARG A 4 -58.92 17.78 16.29
N ASN A 5 -58.84 18.78 15.42
CA ASN A 5 -59.09 18.60 13.98
C ASN A 5 -58.14 17.53 13.40
N PRO A 6 -58.66 16.39 12.91
CA PRO A 6 -57.85 15.30 12.38
C PRO A 6 -57.17 15.65 11.05
N MET A 7 -57.59 16.72 10.36
CA MET A 7 -57.04 17.15 9.08
C MET A 7 -55.94 18.22 9.20
N ASN A 8 -55.38 18.46 10.39
CA ASN A 8 -54.25 19.38 10.52
C ASN A 8 -52.96 18.73 10.00
N GLU A 9 -52.29 19.41 9.06
CA GLU A 9 -51.04 18.98 8.40
C GLU A 9 -49.92 18.58 9.39
N ARG A 10 -49.90 19.20 10.58
CA ARG A 10 -48.98 18.82 11.67
C ARG A 10 -49.16 17.38 12.15
N TYR A 11 -50.36 16.81 12.05
CA TYR A 11 -50.65 15.44 12.46
C TYR A 11 -50.63 14.44 11.29
N GLN A 12 -50.72 14.95 10.04
CA GLN A 12 -50.78 14.14 8.82
C GLN A 12 -49.41 13.87 8.17
N SER A 13 -48.34 14.56 8.59
CA SER A 13 -46.99 14.36 8.05
C SER A 13 -46.18 13.34 8.88
N GLU A 14 -45.63 12.31 8.21
CA GLU A 14 -44.77 11.27 8.83
C GLU A 14 -43.37 11.78 9.20
N ASP A 15 -42.92 12.90 8.63
CA ASP A 15 -41.61 13.51 8.90
C ASP A 15 -41.62 14.38 10.16
N ARG A 16 -41.79 13.76 11.33
CA ARG A 16 -41.65 14.43 12.64
C ARG A 16 -40.18 14.67 12.99
N LYS A 17 -39.51 15.56 12.25
CA LYS A 17 -38.13 15.97 12.56
C LYS A 17 -38.15 17.12 13.58
N GLY A 18 -38.09 16.78 14.86
CA GLY A 18 -37.97 17.73 15.96
C GLY A 18 -36.64 18.49 15.91
N ALA A 19 -36.57 19.60 15.19
CA ALA A 19 -35.41 20.48 15.18
C ALA A 19 -35.53 21.51 16.30
N THR A 20 -34.81 21.29 17.41
CA THR A 20 -34.55 22.36 18.38
C THR A 20 -33.52 23.34 17.80
N ARG A 21 -33.87 24.62 17.73
CA ARG A 21 -33.01 25.70 17.22
C ARG A 21 -31.76 25.81 18.11
N LYS A 22 -30.56 25.70 17.54
CA LYS A 22 -29.28 25.87 18.27
C LYS A 22 -29.23 27.27 18.90
N SER A 23 -29.17 27.34 20.23
CA SER A 23 -29.07 28.61 20.96
C SER A 23 -27.66 29.22 20.85
N ALA A 24 -27.60 30.55 20.84
CA ALA A 24 -26.40 31.38 20.76
C ALA A 24 -25.37 31.14 21.90
N ALA A 25 -25.74 30.41 22.94
CA ALA A 25 -24.85 30.00 24.03
C ALA A 25 -23.74 29.01 23.61
N SER A 26 -23.86 28.39 22.43
CA SER A 26 -22.82 27.51 21.85
C SER A 26 -21.64 28.28 21.20
N ALA A 27 -21.74 29.62 21.09
CA ALA A 27 -20.71 30.49 20.51
C ALA A 27 -19.71 31.05 21.54
N LYS A 28 -19.56 30.41 22.72
CA LYS A 28 -18.49 30.77 23.65
C LYS A 28 -17.14 30.32 23.06
N PRO A 29 -16.10 31.18 23.01
CA PRO A 29 -14.79 30.77 22.54
C PRO A 29 -14.18 29.75 23.53
N VAL A 30 -13.98 28.53 23.07
CA VAL A 30 -13.23 27.51 23.81
C VAL A 30 -11.77 27.99 23.90
N SER A 31 -11.22 28.07 25.12
CA SER A 31 -9.87 28.62 25.34
C SER A 31 -8.80 27.80 24.61
N LYS A 32 -7.77 28.47 24.06
CA LYS A 32 -6.62 27.86 23.38
C LYS A 32 -5.87 26.82 24.24
N ALA A 33 -6.03 26.84 25.57
CA ALA A 33 -5.42 25.83 26.45
C ALA A 33 -6.11 24.46 26.32
N ALA A 34 -7.43 24.42 26.08
CA ALA A 34 -8.19 23.19 25.87
C ALA A 34 -8.05 22.61 24.45
N SER A 35 -7.50 23.37 23.48
CA SER A 35 -7.23 22.87 22.13
C SER A 35 -5.91 22.10 21.99
N SER A 36 -5.08 22.08 23.03
CA SER A 36 -3.80 21.39 23.04
C SER A 36 -3.89 19.89 23.32
N VAL A 37 -5.01 19.41 23.88
CA VAL A 37 -5.28 17.98 24.04
C VAL A 37 -5.93 17.46 22.77
N ARG A 38 -5.13 17.36 21.71
CA ARG A 38 -5.54 16.68 20.48
C ARG A 38 -5.61 15.19 20.79
N ILE A 39 -6.81 14.68 21.10
CA ILE A 39 -7.08 13.25 21.16
C ILE A 39 -6.81 12.73 19.74
N GLN A 40 -5.62 12.19 19.51
CA GLN A 40 -5.26 11.52 18.27
C GLN A 40 -6.29 10.40 18.08
N SER A 41 -7.10 10.49 17.03
CA SER A 41 -8.01 9.40 16.71
C SER A 41 -7.17 8.15 16.43
N THR A 42 -7.40 7.09 17.19
CA THR A 42 -6.75 5.79 16.99
C THR A 42 -7.07 5.16 15.63
N LYS A 43 -8.04 5.73 14.89
CA LYS A 43 -8.41 5.34 13.54
C LYS A 43 -7.54 6.05 12.51
N LYS A 44 -6.60 5.30 11.91
CA LYS A 44 -5.79 5.76 10.76
C LYS A 44 -6.70 6.27 9.65
N THR A 45 -6.38 7.46 9.13
CA THR A 45 -7.10 8.03 7.98
C THR A 45 -6.93 7.14 6.74
N PRO A 46 -7.89 7.17 5.80
CA PRO A 46 -7.77 6.40 4.56
C PRO A 46 -6.49 6.73 3.77
N GLN A 47 -6.01 7.97 3.85
CA GLN A 47 -4.73 8.38 3.26
C GLN A 47 -3.52 7.72 3.93
N GLN A 48 -3.49 7.65 5.27
CA GLN A 48 -2.45 6.95 6.02
C GLN A 48 -2.45 5.44 5.72
N LYS A 49 -3.62 4.79 5.66
CA LYS A 49 -3.72 3.37 5.28
C LYS A 49 -3.21 3.10 3.86
N LYS A 50 -3.47 4.01 2.91
CA LYS A 50 -2.97 3.90 1.53
C LYS A 50 -1.45 4.06 1.48
N ALA A 51 -0.89 5.01 2.24
CA ALA A 51 0.56 5.19 2.35
C ALA A 51 1.24 3.97 2.96
N GLU A 52 0.70 3.41 4.04
CA GLU A 52 1.21 2.19 4.68
C GLU A 52 1.16 0.99 3.74
N ARG A 53 0.05 0.80 3.01
CA ARG A 53 -0.05 -0.30 2.03
C ARG A 53 0.96 -0.16 0.89
N LYS A 54 1.27 1.08 0.46
CA LYS A 54 2.29 1.34 -0.56
C LYS A 54 3.69 1.03 -0.02
N GLN A 55 3.99 1.41 1.22
CA GLN A 55 5.25 1.09 1.88
C GLN A 55 5.41 -0.42 2.10
N GLN A 56 4.36 -1.13 2.53
CA GLN A 56 4.35 -2.59 2.65
C GLN A 56 4.62 -3.25 1.30
N ARG A 57 3.94 -2.81 0.23
CA ARG A 57 4.17 -3.33 -1.12
C ARG A 57 5.60 -3.09 -1.61
N ALA A 58 6.20 -1.95 -1.28
CA ALA A 58 7.60 -1.67 -1.61
C ALA A 58 8.55 -2.63 -0.87
N LYS A 59 8.35 -2.85 0.44
CA LYS A 59 9.12 -3.81 1.23
C LYS A 59 8.96 -5.26 0.72
N ASP A 60 7.75 -5.64 0.36
CA ASP A 60 7.48 -6.96 -0.24
C ASP A 60 8.18 -7.11 -1.59
N ALA A 61 8.21 -6.06 -2.42
CA ALA A 61 8.92 -6.08 -3.70
C ALA A 61 10.44 -6.15 -3.54
N GLU A 62 11.00 -5.43 -2.55
CA GLU A 62 12.42 -5.52 -2.18
C GLU A 62 12.76 -6.93 -1.70
N ARG A 63 11.93 -7.52 -0.84
CA ARG A 63 12.06 -8.92 -0.38
C ARG A 63 12.00 -9.90 -1.54
N ASP A 64 11.01 -9.78 -2.42
CA ASP A 64 10.85 -10.66 -3.58
C ASP A 64 12.05 -10.53 -4.56
N ARG A 65 12.68 -9.34 -4.66
CA ARG A 65 13.89 -9.12 -5.47
C ARG A 65 15.13 -9.77 -4.83
N GLN A 66 15.29 -9.64 -3.51
CA GLN A 66 16.42 -10.23 -2.78
C GLN A 66 16.40 -11.76 -2.83
N PHE A 67 15.21 -12.35 -2.78
CA PHE A 67 14.99 -13.80 -2.80
C PHE A 67 14.36 -14.28 -4.11
N TYR A 68 14.75 -13.68 -5.24
CA TYR A 68 14.16 -14.00 -6.55
C TYR A 68 14.39 -15.46 -6.98
N ASN A 69 15.56 -16.02 -6.65
CA ASN A 69 15.93 -17.40 -6.98
C ASN A 69 16.35 -18.16 -5.72
N PRO A 70 15.39 -18.61 -4.88
CA PRO A 70 15.72 -19.36 -3.67
C PRO A 70 16.33 -20.72 -4.06
N PRO A 71 17.40 -21.18 -3.39
CA PRO A 71 18.06 -22.44 -3.68
C PRO A 71 17.29 -23.69 -3.18
N THR A 72 15.97 -23.61 -3.01
CA THR A 72 15.16 -24.73 -2.50
C THR A 72 14.82 -25.73 -3.60
N ALA A 73 14.85 -27.02 -3.28
CA ALA A 73 14.48 -28.08 -4.23
C ALA A 73 13.01 -27.99 -4.66
N GLU A 74 12.12 -27.58 -3.76
CA GLU A 74 10.69 -27.37 -4.04
C GLU A 74 10.48 -26.29 -5.12
N TYR A 75 11.13 -25.13 -4.98
CA TYR A 75 11.04 -24.05 -5.96
C TYR A 75 11.56 -24.50 -7.33
N LYS A 76 12.69 -25.19 -7.38
CA LYS A 76 13.25 -25.71 -8.64
C LYS A 76 12.31 -26.70 -9.33
N ARG A 77 11.63 -27.59 -8.58
CA ARG A 77 10.62 -28.51 -9.14
C ARG A 77 9.42 -27.74 -9.69
N LEU A 78 8.87 -26.79 -8.93
CA LEU A 78 7.76 -25.93 -9.37
C LEU A 78 8.12 -25.12 -10.62
N ARG A 79 9.33 -24.57 -10.67
CA ARG A 79 9.86 -23.84 -11.83
C ARG A 79 10.00 -24.72 -13.06
N LYS A 80 10.45 -25.97 -12.91
CA LYS A 80 10.50 -26.95 -14.02
C LYS A 80 9.10 -27.24 -14.56
N ILE A 81 8.13 -27.52 -13.68
CA ILE A 81 6.74 -27.77 -14.10
C ILE A 81 6.17 -26.54 -14.82
N TRP A 82 6.41 -25.34 -14.30
CA TRP A 82 6.01 -24.09 -14.96
C TRP A 82 6.59 -23.96 -16.37
N TRP A 83 7.90 -24.22 -16.53
CA TRP A 83 8.55 -24.17 -17.84
C TRP A 83 7.99 -25.23 -18.79
N VAL A 84 7.74 -26.45 -18.31
CA VAL A 84 7.12 -27.52 -19.10
C VAL A 84 5.73 -27.09 -19.58
N CYS A 85 4.89 -26.53 -18.70
CA CYS A 85 3.58 -26.01 -19.09
C CYS A 85 3.67 -24.89 -20.14
N LEU A 86 4.63 -23.97 -20.00
CA LEU A 86 4.81 -22.89 -20.99
C LEU A 86 5.30 -23.41 -22.34
N ILE A 87 6.30 -24.31 -22.34
CA ILE A 87 6.83 -24.89 -23.58
C ILE A 87 5.72 -25.66 -24.30
N LEU A 88 4.93 -26.46 -23.57
CA LEU A 88 3.82 -27.19 -24.14
C LEU A 88 2.74 -26.26 -24.71
N ALA A 89 2.40 -25.18 -24.01
CA ALA A 89 1.45 -24.17 -24.51
C ALA A 89 1.95 -23.53 -25.81
N ILE A 90 3.24 -23.20 -25.90
CA ILE A 90 3.84 -22.63 -27.11
C ILE A 90 3.77 -23.63 -28.26
N ILE A 91 4.13 -24.89 -28.02
CA ILE A 91 4.05 -25.95 -29.03
C ILE A 91 2.63 -26.10 -29.54
N LEU A 92 1.63 -26.21 -28.65
CA LEU A 92 0.22 -26.32 -29.05
C LEU A 92 -0.26 -25.10 -29.83
N THR A 93 0.21 -23.90 -29.49
CA THR A 93 -0.12 -22.67 -30.23
C THR A 93 0.46 -22.69 -31.64
N VAL A 94 1.73 -23.09 -31.79
CA VAL A 94 2.38 -23.21 -33.10
C VAL A 94 1.72 -24.31 -33.93
N VAL A 95 1.43 -25.47 -33.35
CA VAL A 95 0.68 -26.56 -33.99
C VAL A 95 -0.71 -26.08 -34.41
N SER A 96 -1.37 -25.26 -33.58
CA SER A 96 -2.68 -24.70 -33.90
C SER A 96 -2.64 -23.84 -35.17
N PHE A 97 -1.62 -23.00 -35.30
CA PHE A 97 -1.42 -22.16 -36.49
C PHE A 97 -0.98 -22.96 -37.72
N ALA A 98 -0.01 -23.87 -37.56
CA ALA A 98 0.52 -24.67 -38.65
C ALA A 98 -0.54 -25.62 -39.23
N GLY A 99 -1.31 -26.31 -38.38
CA GLY A 99 -2.37 -27.21 -38.82
C GLY A 99 -3.48 -26.45 -39.56
N ASN A 100 -3.81 -25.23 -39.15
CA ASN A 100 -4.75 -24.39 -39.88
C ASN A 100 -4.24 -24.04 -41.29
N ASN A 101 -2.93 -23.79 -41.45
CA ASN A 101 -2.30 -23.53 -42.74
C ASN A 101 -2.16 -24.80 -43.63
N LEU A 102 -2.10 -25.99 -43.02
CA LEU A 102 -2.02 -27.28 -43.71
C LEU A 102 -3.39 -27.88 -44.05
N GLY A 103 -4.49 -27.14 -43.83
CA GLY A 103 -5.85 -27.58 -44.17
C GLY A 103 -6.47 -28.57 -43.18
N MET A 104 -5.95 -28.64 -41.94
CA MET A 104 -6.56 -29.46 -40.89
C MET A 104 -7.97 -28.94 -40.52
N PRO A 105 -8.90 -29.81 -40.09
CA PRO A 105 -10.25 -29.40 -39.73
C PRO A 105 -10.29 -28.32 -38.63
N ALA A 106 -11.00 -27.22 -38.89
CA ALA A 106 -11.10 -26.09 -37.98
C ALA A 106 -11.50 -26.44 -36.53
N PRO A 107 -12.45 -27.38 -36.26
CA PRO A 107 -12.80 -27.76 -34.90
C PRO A 107 -11.61 -28.32 -34.10
N ILE A 108 -10.73 -29.10 -34.74
CA ILE A 108 -9.54 -29.67 -34.11
C ILE A 108 -8.59 -28.54 -33.70
N MET A 109 -8.46 -27.52 -34.55
CA MET A 109 -7.58 -26.38 -34.30
C MET A 109 -8.09 -25.52 -33.14
N TYR A 110 -9.41 -25.32 -33.03
CA TYR A 110 -10.02 -24.62 -31.89
C TYR A 110 -9.87 -25.36 -30.57
N VAL A 111 -10.03 -26.69 -30.57
CA VAL A 111 -9.80 -27.52 -29.37
C VAL A 111 -8.33 -27.46 -28.95
N THR A 112 -7.41 -27.55 -29.91
CA THR A 112 -5.97 -27.44 -29.65
C THR A 112 -5.62 -26.07 -29.05
N LEU A 113 -6.20 -25.00 -29.57
CA LEU A 113 -6.02 -23.65 -29.05
C LEU A 113 -6.60 -23.50 -27.64
N ALA A 114 -7.80 -24.05 -27.39
CA ALA A 114 -8.41 -24.06 -26.07
C ALA A 114 -7.52 -24.80 -25.05
N LEU A 115 -6.95 -25.94 -25.44
CA LEU A 115 -5.98 -26.66 -24.60
C LEU A 115 -4.73 -25.82 -24.32
N ALA A 116 -4.20 -25.09 -25.30
CA ALA A 116 -3.08 -24.18 -25.09
C ALA A 116 -3.39 -23.13 -24.01
N TYR A 117 -4.59 -22.52 -24.03
CA TYR A 117 -5.02 -21.58 -23.00
C TYR A 117 -5.12 -22.23 -21.61
N VAL A 118 -5.58 -23.48 -21.50
CA VAL A 118 -5.61 -24.20 -20.22
C VAL A 118 -4.19 -24.33 -19.64
N PHE A 119 -3.19 -24.65 -20.48
CA PHE A 119 -1.79 -24.72 -20.02
C PHE A 119 -1.22 -23.36 -19.64
N ILE A 120 -1.58 -22.27 -20.34
CA ILE A 120 -1.19 -20.91 -19.98
C ILE A 120 -1.77 -20.53 -18.61
N ILE A 121 -3.06 -20.78 -18.38
CA ILE A 121 -3.73 -20.50 -17.11
C ILE A 121 -3.09 -21.32 -15.98
N ALA A 122 -2.81 -22.60 -16.22
CA ALA A 122 -2.12 -23.46 -15.26
C ALA A 122 -0.71 -22.92 -14.93
N ALA A 123 0.04 -22.46 -15.93
CA ALA A 123 1.35 -21.84 -15.72
C ALA A 123 1.25 -20.56 -14.86
N LEU A 124 0.27 -19.69 -15.14
CA LEU A 124 0.04 -18.48 -14.33
C LEU A 124 -0.33 -18.82 -12.88
N TYR A 125 -1.17 -19.83 -12.67
CA TYR A 125 -1.54 -20.30 -11.33
C TYR A 125 -0.32 -20.83 -10.56
N ILE A 126 0.54 -21.61 -11.22
CA ILE A 126 1.77 -22.15 -10.62
C ILE A 126 2.75 -21.03 -10.26
N ASP A 127 2.93 -20.02 -11.11
CA ASP A 127 3.87 -18.91 -10.87
C ASP A 127 3.38 -17.97 -9.76
N MET A 128 2.15 -17.47 -9.90
CA MET A 128 1.56 -16.49 -8.99
C MET A 128 1.19 -17.09 -7.64
N GLY A 129 0.77 -18.36 -7.61
CA GLY A 129 0.37 -19.06 -6.41
C GLY A 129 1.55 -19.78 -5.76
N LYS A 130 1.96 -20.90 -6.35
CA LYS A 130 2.88 -21.86 -5.71
C LYS A 130 4.33 -21.35 -5.68
N CYS A 131 4.86 -20.84 -6.80
CA CYS A 131 6.23 -20.32 -6.86
C CYS A 131 6.40 -19.09 -5.96
N ARG A 132 5.43 -18.17 -5.97
CA ARG A 132 5.44 -17.00 -5.07
C ARG A 132 5.43 -17.41 -3.60
N LYS A 133 4.55 -18.33 -3.20
CA LYS A 133 4.52 -18.83 -1.81
C LYS A 133 5.82 -19.53 -1.41
N ALA A 134 6.42 -20.32 -2.30
CA ALA A 134 7.71 -20.96 -2.05
C ALA A 134 8.85 -19.94 -1.83
N ARG A 135 8.87 -18.84 -2.61
CA ARG A 135 9.83 -17.73 -2.39
C ARG A 135 9.61 -17.03 -1.05
N GLN A 136 8.35 -16.75 -0.71
CA GLN A 136 8.00 -16.09 0.55
C GLN A 136 8.39 -16.94 1.77
N LYS A 137 8.12 -18.25 1.75
CA LYS A 137 8.56 -19.16 2.82
C LYS A 137 10.08 -19.10 3.04
N TYR A 138 10.84 -19.17 1.96
CA TYR A 138 12.31 -19.08 2.05
C TYR A 138 12.77 -17.71 2.58
N ALA A 139 12.16 -16.63 2.10
CA ALA A 139 12.45 -15.29 2.60
C ALA A 139 12.16 -15.18 4.10
N ASP A 140 11.04 -15.74 4.56
CA ASP A 140 10.65 -15.73 5.97
C ASP A 140 11.61 -16.59 6.80
N GLU A 141 12.05 -17.76 6.32
CA GLU A 141 13.06 -18.59 7.00
C GLU A 141 14.41 -17.85 7.14
N VAL A 142 14.89 -17.20 6.08
CA VAL A 142 16.17 -16.46 6.11
C VAL A 142 16.09 -15.23 7.01
N LEU A 143 14.97 -14.51 6.98
CA LEU A 143 14.76 -13.31 7.80
C LEU A 143 14.54 -13.66 9.28
N ASN A 144 13.86 -14.77 9.60
CA ASN A 144 13.60 -15.21 10.97
C ASN A 144 14.80 -15.95 11.60
N HIS A 145 15.68 -16.52 10.78
CA HIS A 145 16.95 -17.10 11.23
C HIS A 145 18.15 -16.31 10.69
N PRO A 146 18.36 -15.06 11.15
CA PRO A 146 19.49 -14.27 10.69
C PRO A 146 20.78 -15.01 11.06
N THR A 147 21.68 -15.17 10.09
CA THR A 147 22.99 -15.80 10.29
C THR A 147 23.83 -14.99 11.28
N LYS A 148 24.84 -15.61 11.91
CA LYS A 148 25.72 -14.91 12.87
C LYS A 148 26.35 -13.66 12.25
N GLU A 149 26.68 -13.70 10.96
CA GLU A 149 27.23 -12.59 10.20
C GLU A 149 26.24 -11.44 10.02
N MET A 150 24.98 -11.75 9.67
CA MET A 150 23.93 -10.74 9.56
C MET A 150 23.67 -10.05 10.91
N ARG A 151 23.66 -10.79 12.02
CA ARG A 151 23.53 -10.22 13.37
C ARG A 151 24.73 -9.35 13.76
N ALA A 152 25.95 -9.77 13.40
CA ALA A 152 27.15 -9.01 13.66
C ALA A 152 27.20 -7.70 12.85
N ALA A 153 26.79 -7.77 11.57
CA ALA A 153 26.66 -6.59 10.70
C ALA A 153 25.57 -5.64 11.23
N GLU A 154 24.42 -6.15 11.65
CA GLU A 154 23.36 -5.33 12.26
C GLU A 154 23.84 -4.64 13.55
N LYS A 155 24.56 -5.36 14.42
CA LYS A 155 25.12 -4.78 15.65
C LYS A 155 26.14 -3.68 15.34
N LYS A 156 26.99 -3.88 14.32
CA LYS A 156 27.95 -2.87 13.84
C LYS A 156 27.24 -1.67 13.23
N ALA A 157 26.24 -1.87 12.37
CA ALA A 157 25.47 -0.79 11.77
C ALA A 157 24.71 0.03 12.84
N LYS A 158 24.11 -0.63 13.83
CA LYS A 158 23.44 0.03 14.96
C LYS A 158 24.42 0.79 15.86
N ALA A 159 25.63 0.27 16.06
CA ALA A 159 26.69 0.97 16.77
C ALA A 159 27.18 2.20 15.98
N GLN A 160 27.33 2.08 14.66
CA GLN A 160 27.69 3.21 13.77
C GLN A 160 26.59 4.26 13.70
N GLN A 161 25.32 3.88 13.64
CA GLN A 161 24.20 4.81 13.70
C GLN A 161 24.16 5.56 15.04
N ARG A 162 24.34 4.85 16.17
CA ARG A 162 24.45 5.49 17.48
C ARG A 162 25.67 6.41 17.58
N ALA A 163 26.79 6.05 16.97
CA ALA A 163 27.97 6.90 16.93
C ALA A 163 27.74 8.14 16.05
N ALA A 164 27.10 7.99 14.90
CA ALA A 164 26.73 9.10 14.02
C ALA A 164 25.68 10.02 14.66
N GLU A 165 24.70 9.47 15.38
CA GLU A 165 23.69 10.23 16.12
C GLU A 165 24.33 10.98 17.30
N LYS A 166 25.29 10.37 18.00
CA LYS A 166 26.09 11.06 19.02
C LYS A 166 26.95 12.17 18.42
N GLN A 167 27.62 11.93 17.30
CA GLN A 167 28.40 12.96 16.60
C GLN A 167 27.51 14.08 16.03
N ALA A 168 26.30 13.77 15.58
CA ALA A 168 25.33 14.77 15.15
C ALA A 168 24.70 15.54 16.32
N ALA A 169 24.60 14.93 17.50
CA ALA A 169 24.18 15.59 18.73
C ALA A 169 25.32 16.40 19.40
N GLU A 170 26.58 16.06 19.13
CA GLU A 170 27.78 16.72 19.63
C GLU A 170 28.31 17.79 18.66
N GLN A 171 27.83 17.81 17.41
CA GLN A 171 27.95 19.01 16.57
C GLN A 171 27.15 20.14 17.21
N PRO A 172 27.80 21.25 17.63
CA PRO A 172 27.10 22.38 18.22
C PRO A 172 26.13 22.95 17.20
N ALA A 173 24.97 23.40 17.67
CA ALA A 173 24.03 24.19 16.88
C ALA A 173 24.78 25.29 16.11
N GLU A 174 24.91 25.11 14.79
CA GLU A 174 25.40 26.14 13.89
C GLU A 174 24.43 27.33 14.02
N PRO A 175 24.92 28.55 14.29
CA PRO A 175 24.05 29.69 14.54
C PRO A 175 23.21 29.94 13.29
N GLU A 176 21.89 29.99 13.46
CA GLU A 176 20.94 30.30 12.40
C GLU A 176 21.45 31.47 11.55
N PRO A 177 21.43 31.39 10.21
CA PRO A 177 21.71 32.55 9.38
C PRO A 177 20.63 33.59 9.68
N LYS A 178 21.03 34.65 10.40
CA LYS A 178 20.18 35.80 10.76
C LYS A 178 19.41 36.23 9.51
N LYS A 179 18.10 35.92 9.50
CA LYS A 179 17.19 36.44 8.49
C LYS A 179 17.23 37.96 8.59
N LYS A 180 17.87 38.61 7.60
CA LYS A 180 17.83 40.05 7.41
C LYS A 180 16.35 40.45 7.43
N GLY A 181 15.99 41.30 8.39
CA GLY A 181 14.61 41.67 8.69
C GLY A 181 13.91 42.22 7.45
N LEU A 182 12.80 41.58 7.09
CA LEU A 182 11.77 42.15 6.21
C LEU A 182 10.91 43.14 7.00
N PHE A 183 11.55 44.12 7.63
CA PHE A 183 10.89 45.28 8.22
C PHE A 183 11.45 46.53 7.55
N GLY A 184 11.08 46.69 6.28
CA GLY A 184 11.07 47.99 5.61
C GLY A 184 9.93 48.81 6.18
N PHE A 185 10.22 49.48 7.29
CA PHE A 185 9.36 50.44 7.95
C PHE A 185 8.92 51.52 6.94
N GLY A 186 7.61 51.73 6.85
CA GLY A 186 7.01 52.74 5.99
C GLY A 186 7.57 54.12 6.29
N LYS A 187 8.29 54.68 5.31
CA LYS A 187 8.73 56.08 5.33
C LYS A 187 7.55 56.94 4.90
N LYS A 188 6.77 57.43 5.87
CA LYS A 188 5.97 58.66 5.70
C LYS A 188 6.95 59.76 5.28
N LYS A 189 6.85 60.20 4.02
CA LYS A 189 7.44 61.45 3.57
C LYS A 189 6.44 62.55 3.95
N LYS A 190 6.83 63.39 4.90
CA LYS A 190 6.32 64.76 5.04
C LYS A 190 7.40 65.68 4.48
N ASP A 191 6.98 66.89 4.12
CA ASP A 191 7.76 68.08 3.74
C ASP A 191 7.76 68.32 2.21
N GLU A 192 6.72 69.01 1.72
CA GLU A 192 6.69 70.47 1.47
C GLU A 192 5.24 70.97 1.44
#